data_AF-A0A2X2CSV2-F1
#
_entry.id   AF-A0A2X2CSV2-F1
#
_cell.length_a   1.000
_cell.length_b   1.000
_cell.length_c   1.000
_cell.angle_alpha   90.00
_cell.angle_beta   90.00
_cell.angle_gamma   90.00
#
_symmetry.space_group_name_H-M   'P 1'
#
loop_
_entity.id
_entity.type
_entity.pdbx_description
1 polymer ?
#
loop_
_entity_poly.entity_id
_entity_poly.type
_entity_poly.pdbx_seq_one_letter_code
_entity_poly.pdbx_strand_id
1 'polypeptide(L)'
;MLSPLRITALLGALLLGLSGRGVAADIDAATYGYPLTNPFEATITSTPLELQPLLPTDLEIDQKDYSINLRPEREYELPDNFWPVKKLHYRLAMQDHPAPLIFIIAGTGANYSSSTPEYLKRLYYSAGYHVVQLSSPTSYDFMAAASRQATPGYTPGDAEDLYRVMQAVRAQHPKLPVTKYFLTGYSLGALDAAFVSKLDESQRSFNFSRVLLLNPPVNLLTSVRNLDRLVQTQVNGITNNRTFYELVLAKLTRYFQQKGHVDLNEALLFDFQQSPQRLSNEEMAMLIGTSFRFSAADIAFTSDLINRRGLITPPDYPIDQGTSLSRFFARALQCDFDCYMYDQLLPFWERTTKGTSLAELARQSSLTALEGYLKESDKIGVMHNADDLILGPGDIGFLRRTFGKRLTLYPLGGHCGNLNYRVNADAMLEFFARG
;
A
#
# COMPACT_ATOMS: atom_id res chain seq x y z
N MET A 1 20.92 -49.07 -33.96
CA MET A 1 20.13 -49.73 -32.90
C MET A 1 20.74 -49.39 -31.55
N LEU A 2 20.19 -48.38 -30.88
CA LEU A 2 20.58 -48.00 -29.51
C LEU A 2 19.56 -48.61 -28.55
N SER A 3 20.05 -49.33 -27.54
CA SER A 3 19.27 -50.15 -26.60
C SER A 3 18.22 -49.33 -25.82
N PRO A 4 16.99 -49.86 -25.63
CA PRO A 4 15.89 -49.18 -24.95
C PRO A 4 16.15 -48.91 -23.46
N LEU A 5 17.18 -49.50 -22.84
CA LEU A 5 17.52 -49.27 -21.44
C LEU A 5 18.22 -47.93 -21.16
N ARG A 6 18.78 -47.25 -22.16
CA ARG A 6 19.47 -45.97 -21.95
C ARG A 6 18.54 -44.74 -22.03
N ILE A 7 17.32 -44.91 -22.55
CA ILE A 7 16.31 -43.84 -22.64
C ILE A 7 15.57 -43.68 -21.30
N THR A 8 15.37 -44.76 -20.55
CA THR A 8 14.70 -44.72 -19.23
C THR A 8 15.54 -44.05 -18.14
N ALA A 9 16.87 -44.12 -18.24
CA ALA A 9 17.78 -43.46 -17.28
C ALA A 9 17.86 -41.93 -17.47
N LEU A 10 17.65 -41.43 -18.69
CA LEU A 10 17.60 -39.98 -18.96
C LEU A 10 16.26 -39.34 -18.60
N LEU A 11 15.16 -40.10 -18.64
CA LEU A 11 13.84 -39.62 -18.18
C LEU A 11 13.69 -39.62 -16.65
N GLY A 12 14.36 -40.53 -15.94
CA GLY A 12 14.38 -40.52 -14.47
C GLY A 12 15.19 -39.36 -13.87
N ALA A 13 16.28 -38.96 -14.51
CA ALA A 13 17.12 -37.84 -14.07
C ALA A 13 16.49 -36.46 -14.35
N LEU A 14 15.57 -36.34 -15.31
CA LEU A 14 14.82 -35.10 -15.56
C LEU A 14 13.68 -34.87 -14.55
N LEU A 15 13.15 -35.94 -13.94
CA LEU A 15 12.04 -35.86 -12.97
C LEU A 15 12.51 -35.64 -11.52
N LEU A 16 13.76 -35.96 -11.19
CA LEU A 16 14.36 -35.72 -9.88
C LEU A 16 15.03 -34.33 -9.74
N GLY A 17 15.15 -33.57 -10.83
CA GLY A 17 15.67 -32.20 -10.83
C GLY A 17 14.63 -31.10 -10.54
N LEU A 18 13.33 -31.45 -10.49
CA LEU A 18 12.22 -30.51 -10.28
C LEU A 18 11.59 -30.60 -8.88
N SER A 19 12.05 -31.51 -8.03
CA SER A 19 11.42 -31.84 -6.74
C SER A 19 11.76 -30.89 -5.58
N GLY A 20 12.43 -29.75 -5.85
CA GLY A 20 12.92 -28.84 -4.81
C GLY A 20 12.21 -27.49 -4.71
N ARG A 21 11.30 -27.13 -5.64
CA ARG A 21 10.58 -25.85 -5.57
C ARG A 21 9.20 -26.07 -4.97
N GLY A 22 9.11 -25.79 -3.68
CA GLY A 22 7.82 -25.83 -2.99
C GLY A 22 6.78 -24.93 -3.67
N VAL A 23 5.58 -25.47 -3.83
CA VAL A 23 4.43 -24.77 -4.42
C VAL A 23 3.92 -23.71 -3.43
N ALA A 24 3.36 -22.61 -3.96
CA ALA A 24 2.68 -21.60 -3.16
C ALA A 24 1.55 -22.23 -2.32
N ALA A 25 1.29 -21.64 -1.15
CA ALA A 25 0.13 -22.01 -0.35
C ALA A 25 -1.12 -21.39 -0.97
N ASP A 26 -1.81 -22.19 -1.80
CA ASP A 26 -3.12 -21.84 -2.34
C ASP A 26 -4.18 -22.16 -1.30
N ILE A 27 -4.87 -21.14 -0.82
CA ILE A 27 -5.98 -21.33 0.11
C ILE A 27 -7.21 -21.76 -0.68
N ASP A 28 -7.76 -22.91 -0.30
CA ASP A 28 -8.93 -23.47 -0.96
C ASP A 28 -10.16 -22.58 -0.74
N ALA A 29 -10.85 -22.24 -1.83
CA ALA A 29 -11.99 -21.34 -1.80
C ALA A 29 -13.19 -21.90 -1.01
N ALA A 30 -13.37 -23.23 -0.99
CA ALA A 30 -14.48 -23.85 -0.26
C ALA A 30 -14.28 -23.81 1.27
N THR A 31 -13.03 -23.80 1.73
CA THR A 31 -12.69 -23.81 3.16
C THR A 31 -12.21 -22.47 3.70
N TYR A 32 -11.93 -21.48 2.84
CA TYR A 32 -11.39 -20.19 3.24
C TYR A 32 -12.31 -19.40 4.18
N GLY A 33 -13.63 -19.45 3.98
CA GLY A 33 -14.62 -18.85 4.89
C GLY A 33 -14.75 -17.33 4.86
N TYR A 34 -13.99 -16.61 4.01
CA TYR A 34 -14.17 -15.18 3.80
C TYR A 34 -15.46 -14.89 3.00
N PRO A 35 -16.36 -14.00 3.47
CA PRO A 35 -17.74 -13.93 2.96
C PRO A 35 -17.91 -13.05 1.72
N LEU A 36 -16.97 -12.13 1.43
CA LEU A 36 -17.11 -11.17 0.34
C LEU A 36 -16.48 -11.74 -0.94
N THR A 37 -17.32 -12.16 -1.89
CA THR A 37 -16.90 -12.74 -3.16
C THR A 37 -16.72 -11.71 -4.28
N ASN A 38 -17.20 -10.47 -4.07
CA ASN A 38 -17.03 -9.38 -5.01
C ASN A 38 -15.75 -8.59 -4.66
N PRO A 39 -14.75 -8.51 -5.55
CA PRO A 39 -13.48 -7.86 -5.24
C PRO A 39 -13.61 -6.36 -5.00
N PHE A 40 -14.56 -5.67 -5.66
CA PHE A 40 -14.80 -4.25 -5.42
C PHE A 40 -15.42 -4.02 -4.04
N GLU A 41 -16.38 -4.87 -3.67
CA GLU A 41 -17.01 -4.81 -2.35
C GLU A 41 -15.98 -5.08 -1.26
N ALA A 42 -15.21 -6.17 -1.36
CA ALA A 42 -14.17 -6.52 -0.41
C ALA A 42 -13.16 -5.37 -0.20
N THR A 43 -12.75 -4.71 -1.29
CA THR A 43 -11.83 -3.56 -1.25
C THR A 43 -12.40 -2.36 -0.48
N ILE A 44 -13.72 -2.15 -0.50
CA ILE A 44 -14.38 -0.98 0.12
C ILE A 44 -14.80 -1.28 1.56
N THR A 45 -15.44 -2.42 1.79
CA THR A 45 -16.15 -2.71 3.04
C THR A 45 -15.29 -3.43 4.06
N SER A 46 -14.20 -4.07 3.62
CA SER A 46 -13.32 -4.87 4.47
C SER A 46 -14.05 -6.07 5.12
N THR A 47 -13.40 -6.77 6.06
CA THR A 47 -14.00 -7.93 6.73
C THR A 47 -15.13 -7.52 7.68
N PRO A 48 -16.29 -8.22 7.69
CA PRO A 48 -17.32 -8.07 8.73
C PRO A 48 -16.75 -8.21 10.15
N LEU A 49 -17.24 -7.39 11.09
CA LEU A 49 -16.66 -7.23 12.43
C LEU A 49 -16.59 -8.55 13.22
N GLU A 50 -17.59 -9.42 13.07
CA GLU A 50 -17.67 -10.71 13.76
C GLU A 50 -16.58 -11.71 13.31
N LEU A 51 -16.00 -11.45 12.14
CA LEU A 51 -14.93 -12.25 11.55
C LEU A 51 -13.54 -11.64 11.73
N GLN A 52 -13.47 -10.44 12.32
CA GLN A 52 -12.21 -9.79 12.66
C GLN A 52 -11.61 -10.37 13.96
N PRO A 53 -10.28 -10.28 14.16
CA PRO A 53 -9.68 -10.61 15.44
C PRO A 53 -10.08 -9.59 16.52
N LEU A 54 -10.19 -10.05 17.77
CA LEU A 54 -10.33 -9.16 18.92
C LEU A 54 -8.97 -8.55 19.23
N LEU A 55 -8.87 -7.23 19.17
CA LEU A 55 -7.63 -6.49 19.31
C LEU A 55 -7.73 -5.40 20.40
N PRO A 56 -6.64 -5.09 21.12
CA PRO A 56 -6.63 -4.05 22.15
C PRO A 56 -7.09 -2.71 21.57
N THR A 57 -7.87 -1.96 22.33
CA THR A 57 -8.27 -0.58 22.01
C THR A 57 -7.08 0.36 22.14
N ASP A 58 -7.19 1.58 21.59
CA ASP A 58 -6.11 2.58 21.68
C ASP A 58 -5.76 3.00 23.12
N LEU A 59 -6.68 2.80 24.07
CA LEU A 59 -6.46 3.06 25.50
C LEU A 59 -5.63 1.96 26.19
N GLU A 60 -5.59 0.77 25.60
CA GLU A 60 -4.86 -0.39 26.12
C GLU A 60 -3.44 -0.51 25.51
N ILE A 61 -3.10 0.37 24.57
CA ILE A 61 -1.81 0.39 23.88
C ILE A 61 -1.00 1.57 24.42
N ASP A 62 0.21 1.31 24.92
CA ASP A 62 1.16 2.39 25.20
C ASP A 62 1.73 2.90 23.88
N GLN A 63 1.27 4.08 23.45
CA GLN A 63 1.62 4.66 22.16
C GLN A 63 1.71 6.17 22.22
N LYS A 64 2.52 6.74 21.33
CA LYS A 64 2.64 8.18 21.16
C LYS A 64 3.01 8.56 19.74
N ASP A 65 2.53 9.73 19.33
CA ASP A 65 2.96 10.38 18.10
C ASP A 65 4.22 11.20 18.35
N TYR A 66 5.21 10.99 17.49
CA TYR A 66 6.50 11.65 17.50
C TYR A 66 6.67 12.43 16.20
N SER A 67 7.70 13.28 16.14
CA SER A 67 8.08 13.98 14.92
C SER A 67 9.59 14.00 14.72
N ILE A 68 10.02 14.02 13.45
CA ILE A 68 11.42 14.10 13.01
C ILE A 68 11.54 15.24 12.01
N ASN A 69 12.60 16.05 12.16
CA ASN A 69 12.96 17.08 11.18
C ASN A 69 14.10 16.55 10.29
N LEU A 70 13.77 15.96 9.14
CA LEU A 70 14.75 15.44 8.17
C LEU A 70 15.16 16.47 7.11
N ARG A 71 14.41 17.57 7.02
CA ARG A 71 14.48 18.56 5.95
C ARG A 71 14.35 19.98 6.56
N PRO A 72 15.28 20.41 7.44
CA PRO A 72 15.15 21.67 8.16
C PRO A 72 15.04 22.89 7.24
N GLU A 73 15.59 22.84 6.03
CA GLU A 73 15.47 23.89 5.03
C GLU A 73 14.02 24.12 4.54
N ARG A 74 13.15 23.10 4.65
CA ARG A 74 11.72 23.20 4.31
C ARG A 74 10.95 24.14 5.23
N GLU A 75 11.51 24.50 6.38
CA GLU A 75 10.92 25.52 7.25
C GLU A 75 10.78 26.87 6.56
N TYR A 76 11.72 27.20 5.66
CA TYR A 76 11.80 28.49 4.95
C TYR A 76 11.41 28.39 3.47
N GLU A 77 11.39 27.18 2.89
CA GLU A 77 11.01 26.97 1.49
C GLU A 77 9.52 26.71 1.29
N LEU A 78 8.87 26.03 2.24
CA LEU A 78 7.46 25.67 2.11
C LEU A 78 6.56 26.83 2.54
N PRO A 79 5.42 27.04 1.84
CA PRO A 79 4.39 27.97 2.26
C PRO A 79 3.94 27.79 3.72
N ASP A 80 3.51 28.87 4.36
CA ASP A 80 3.14 28.85 5.79
C ASP A 80 1.95 27.94 6.10
N ASN A 81 1.08 27.66 5.14
CA ASN A 81 -0.02 26.70 5.29
C ASN A 81 0.46 25.23 5.34
N PHE A 82 1.71 24.94 5.03
CA PHE A 82 2.34 23.62 5.20
C PHE A 82 2.93 23.42 6.59
N TRP A 83 2.69 24.33 7.54
CA TRP A 83 3.14 24.19 8.92
C TRP A 83 2.88 22.80 9.58
N PRO A 84 1.77 22.06 9.31
CA PRO A 84 1.54 20.76 9.92
C PRO A 84 2.50 19.67 9.43
N VAL A 85 3.17 19.90 8.30
CA VAL A 85 3.99 18.89 7.60
C VAL A 85 5.42 19.36 7.33
N LYS A 86 5.89 20.38 8.06
CA LYS A 86 7.32 20.74 8.07
C LYS A 86 8.18 19.69 8.79
N LYS A 87 7.57 18.84 9.62
CA LYS A 87 8.21 17.70 10.30
C LYS A 87 7.43 16.43 9.97
N LEU A 88 8.14 15.31 9.85
CA LEU A 88 7.49 14.03 9.58
C LEU A 88 6.98 13.48 10.89
N HIS A 89 5.69 13.20 10.96
CA HIS A 89 5.08 12.53 12.08
C HIS A 89 5.07 11.02 11.88
N TYR A 90 5.21 10.28 12.98
CA TYR A 90 5.09 8.83 13.02
C TYR A 90 4.56 8.40 14.39
N ARG A 91 3.99 7.20 14.45
CA ARG A 91 3.50 6.60 15.69
C ARG A 91 4.41 5.48 16.13
N LEU A 92 4.70 5.42 17.43
CA LEU A 92 5.39 4.31 18.06
C LEU A 92 4.52 3.75 19.19
N ALA A 93 4.16 2.47 19.09
CA ALA A 93 3.56 1.67 20.15
C ALA A 93 4.63 0.79 20.80
N MET A 94 4.67 0.74 22.14
CA MET A 94 5.80 0.21 22.90
C MET A 94 5.35 -0.87 23.89
N GLN A 95 6.06 -1.99 23.90
CA GLN A 95 5.96 -2.98 24.97
C GLN A 95 6.71 -2.48 26.21
N ASP A 96 6.27 -2.90 27.39
CA ASP A 96 6.92 -2.62 28.68
C ASP A 96 8.18 -3.48 28.94
N HIS A 97 8.50 -4.37 28.01
CA HIS A 97 9.60 -5.33 28.07
C HIS A 97 10.43 -5.32 26.77
N PRO A 98 11.64 -5.91 26.77
CA PRO A 98 12.40 -6.12 25.54
C PRO A 98 11.61 -6.93 24.51
N ALA A 99 11.39 -6.34 23.35
CA ALA A 99 10.52 -6.89 22.32
C ALA A 99 11.09 -6.66 20.91
N PRO A 100 10.72 -7.47 19.91
CA PRO A 100 11.02 -7.16 18.52
C PRO A 100 10.30 -5.89 18.08
N LEU A 101 10.87 -5.14 17.14
CA LEU A 101 10.26 -3.97 16.53
C LEU A 101 9.85 -4.28 15.09
N ILE A 102 8.61 -3.99 14.72
CA ILE A 102 8.12 -4.04 13.35
C ILE A 102 7.82 -2.64 12.82
N PHE A 103 8.38 -2.32 11.65
CA PHE A 103 7.99 -1.14 10.88
C PHE A 103 6.84 -1.48 9.94
N ILE A 104 5.84 -0.60 9.85
CA ILE A 104 4.72 -0.65 8.92
C ILE A 104 4.85 0.52 7.93
N ILE A 105 4.97 0.23 6.64
CA ILE A 105 4.94 1.24 5.57
C ILE A 105 3.51 1.30 4.99
N ALA A 106 2.91 2.49 5.00
CA ALA A 106 1.57 2.69 4.46
C ALA A 106 1.50 2.64 2.92
N GLY A 107 0.31 2.31 2.40
CA GLY A 107 0.00 2.25 0.98
C GLY A 107 -0.20 3.63 0.34
N THR A 108 -0.51 3.68 -0.96
CA THR A 108 -0.59 4.92 -1.75
C THR A 108 -1.37 6.05 -1.05
N GLY A 109 -0.74 7.22 -0.93
CA GLY A 109 -1.31 8.44 -0.34
C GLY A 109 -1.59 8.36 1.16
N ALA A 110 -1.43 7.19 1.79
CA ALA A 110 -1.89 6.96 3.15
C ALA A 110 -0.93 7.54 4.18
N ASN A 111 -1.50 8.24 5.16
CA ASN A 111 -0.81 8.73 6.34
C ASN A 111 -0.57 7.58 7.36
N TYR A 112 0.46 7.71 8.19
CA TYR A 112 0.79 6.76 9.26
C TYR A 112 -0.38 6.43 10.19
N SER A 113 -1.31 7.37 10.40
CA SER A 113 -2.48 7.21 11.28
C SER A 113 -3.76 6.77 10.56
N SER A 114 -3.67 6.30 9.32
CA SER A 114 -4.82 5.78 8.57
C SER A 114 -5.27 4.41 9.09
N SER A 115 -6.49 3.99 8.75
CA SER A 115 -7.14 2.80 9.33
C SER A 115 -6.34 1.50 9.18
N THR A 116 -5.65 1.29 8.06
CA THR A 116 -4.89 0.05 7.81
C THR A 116 -3.62 -0.04 8.65
N PRO A 117 -2.72 0.97 8.69
CA PRO A 117 -1.64 1.03 9.67
C PRO A 117 -2.12 0.87 11.11
N GLU A 118 -3.25 1.50 11.49
CA GLU A 118 -3.80 1.37 12.85
C GLU A 118 -4.22 -0.06 13.18
N TYR A 119 -4.93 -0.73 12.26
CA TYR A 119 -5.28 -2.13 12.41
C TYR A 119 -4.03 -3.01 12.57
N LEU A 120 -3.05 -2.86 11.67
CA LEU A 120 -1.80 -3.63 11.72
C LEU A 120 -1.01 -3.36 13.01
N LYS A 121 -1.00 -2.11 13.50
CA LYS A 121 -0.41 -1.75 14.80
C LYS A 121 -1.07 -2.52 15.93
N ARG A 122 -2.40 -2.48 16.02
CA ARG A 122 -3.14 -3.21 17.06
C ARG A 122 -2.86 -4.71 16.99
N LEU A 123 -2.80 -5.29 15.78
CA LEU A 123 -2.47 -6.69 15.55
C LEU A 123 -1.08 -7.05 16.07
N TYR A 124 -0.03 -6.39 15.58
CA TYR A 124 1.34 -6.74 15.98
C TYR A 124 1.66 -6.35 17.43
N TYR A 125 1.10 -5.26 17.95
CA TYR A 125 1.22 -4.92 19.36
C TYR A 125 0.61 -6.01 20.25
N SER A 126 -0.56 -6.53 19.90
CA SER A 126 -1.19 -7.64 20.64
C SER A 126 -0.35 -8.92 20.64
N ALA A 127 0.54 -9.07 19.66
CA ALA A 127 1.47 -10.19 19.55
C ALA A 127 2.85 -9.93 20.20
N GLY A 128 3.00 -8.83 20.96
CA GLY A 128 4.21 -8.53 21.72
C GLY A 128 5.31 -7.81 20.95
N TYR A 129 4.97 -7.06 19.91
CA TYR A 129 5.93 -6.24 19.14
C TYR A 129 5.88 -4.78 19.59
N HIS A 130 7.03 -4.11 19.60
CA HIS A 130 7.08 -2.67 19.37
C HIS A 130 6.65 -2.39 17.94
N VAL A 131 5.84 -1.37 17.70
CA VAL A 131 5.34 -1.08 16.34
C VAL A 131 5.61 0.36 15.97
N VAL A 132 6.21 0.59 14.81
CA VAL A 132 6.37 1.91 14.19
C VAL A 132 5.52 2.00 12.93
N GLN A 133 4.62 2.97 12.87
CA GLN A 133 3.85 3.27 11.66
C GLN A 133 4.46 4.44 10.91
N LEU A 134 4.66 4.28 9.61
CA LEU A 134 5.21 5.29 8.71
C LEU A 134 4.21 5.60 7.61
N SER A 135 4.08 6.88 7.28
CA SER A 135 3.33 7.33 6.10
C SER A 135 3.98 6.81 4.81
N SER A 136 3.19 6.69 3.75
CA SER A 136 3.69 6.32 2.43
C SER A 136 4.61 7.40 1.88
N PRO A 137 5.64 7.06 1.07
CA PRO A 137 6.40 8.05 0.31
C PRO A 137 5.55 8.96 -0.58
N THR A 138 4.34 8.51 -0.92
CA THR A 138 3.36 9.23 -1.75
C THR A 138 2.36 10.06 -0.95
N SER A 139 2.39 10.04 0.38
CA SER A 139 1.55 10.91 1.18
C SER A 139 2.13 12.33 1.23
N TYR A 140 1.26 13.33 1.27
CA TYR A 140 1.66 14.74 1.24
C TYR A 140 2.61 15.10 2.40
N ASP A 141 2.42 14.50 3.59
CA ASP A 141 3.27 14.73 4.76
C ASP A 141 4.67 14.15 4.60
N PHE A 142 4.80 12.96 4.01
CA PHE A 142 6.10 12.37 3.73
C PHE A 142 6.83 13.15 2.64
N MET A 143 6.12 13.50 1.57
CA MET A 143 6.66 14.28 0.45
C MET A 143 7.21 15.63 0.94
N ALA A 144 6.49 16.30 1.83
CA ALA A 144 6.90 17.59 2.39
C ALA A 144 8.06 17.46 3.40
N ALA A 145 7.97 16.53 4.35
CA ALA A 145 8.82 16.52 5.52
C ALA A 145 10.08 15.63 5.41
N ALA A 146 10.06 14.62 4.55
CA ALA A 146 11.08 13.57 4.53
C ALA A 146 11.66 13.30 3.13
N SER A 147 10.85 13.39 2.08
CA SER A 147 11.31 13.08 0.73
C SER A 147 12.44 14.01 0.30
N ARG A 148 13.46 13.44 -0.35
CA ARG A 148 14.56 14.25 -0.88
C ARG A 148 14.15 15.15 -2.05
N GLN A 149 13.20 14.65 -2.82
CA GLN A 149 12.86 15.16 -4.15
C GLN A 149 11.37 15.52 -4.27
N ALA A 150 10.55 15.14 -3.29
CA ALA A 150 9.09 15.31 -3.30
C ALA A 150 8.44 14.87 -4.63
N THR A 151 9.00 13.84 -5.26
CA THR A 151 8.56 13.31 -6.57
C THR A 151 8.58 11.78 -6.51
N PRO A 152 7.64 11.17 -5.76
CA PRO A 152 7.63 9.73 -5.52
C PRO A 152 7.21 8.92 -6.76
N GLY A 153 7.50 7.62 -6.76
CA GLY A 153 7.19 6.70 -7.88
C GLY A 153 8.43 6.13 -8.57
N TYR A 154 9.63 6.55 -8.13
CA TYR A 154 10.86 5.80 -8.36
C TYR A 154 11.22 5.04 -7.09
N THR A 155 10.71 3.80 -7.00
CA THR A 155 10.75 2.98 -5.78
C THR A 155 12.14 2.85 -5.14
N PRO A 156 13.26 2.74 -5.88
CA PRO A 156 14.60 2.79 -5.27
C PRO A 156 14.87 4.08 -4.49
N GLY A 157 14.48 5.24 -5.04
CA GLY A 157 14.63 6.53 -4.37
C GLY A 157 13.70 6.69 -3.18
N ASP A 158 12.46 6.22 -3.31
CA ASP A 158 11.47 6.21 -2.23
C ASP A 158 11.92 5.33 -1.05
N ALA A 159 12.48 4.15 -1.35
CA ALA A 159 13.05 3.24 -0.35
C ALA A 159 14.26 3.85 0.39
N GLU A 160 15.12 4.61 -0.30
CA GLU A 160 16.21 5.34 0.36
C GLU A 160 15.68 6.41 1.34
N ASP A 161 14.63 7.13 0.97
CA ASP A 161 14.01 8.12 1.87
C ASP A 161 13.35 7.43 3.08
N LEU A 162 12.63 6.33 2.87
CA LEU A 162 12.07 5.50 3.95
C LEU A 162 13.16 4.96 4.88
N TYR A 163 14.27 4.47 4.34
CA TYR A 163 15.35 3.93 5.14
C TYR A 163 15.98 4.99 6.05
N ARG A 164 16.15 6.23 5.54
CA ARG A 164 16.60 7.37 6.34
C ARG A 164 15.61 7.72 7.46
N VAL A 165 14.31 7.68 7.18
CA VAL A 165 13.25 7.86 8.19
C VAL A 165 13.37 6.80 9.27
N MET A 166 13.45 5.52 8.91
CA MET A 166 13.60 4.43 9.87
C MET A 166 14.85 4.60 10.75
N GLN A 167 15.98 5.02 10.15
CA GLN A 167 17.22 5.28 10.89
C GLN A 167 17.05 6.42 11.89
N ALA A 168 16.36 7.49 11.51
CA ALA A 168 16.07 8.62 12.39
C ALA A 168 15.09 8.25 13.51
N VAL A 169 14.08 7.43 13.24
CA VAL A 169 13.20 6.86 14.28
C VAL A 169 14.03 6.08 15.30
N ARG A 170 14.89 5.17 14.84
CA ARG A 170 15.77 4.40 15.74
C ARG A 170 16.66 5.32 16.58
N ALA A 171 17.25 6.36 15.97
CA ALA A 171 18.12 7.31 16.66
C ALA A 171 17.37 8.16 17.71
N GLN A 172 16.07 8.43 17.51
CA GLN A 172 15.24 9.16 18.46
C GLN A 172 14.86 8.33 19.70
N HIS A 173 14.96 7.00 19.61
CA HIS A 173 14.58 6.05 20.68
C HIS A 173 15.74 5.17 21.16
N PRO A 174 16.88 5.74 21.62
CA PRO A 174 18.06 4.95 21.99
C PRO A 174 17.86 4.06 23.22
N LYS A 175 16.80 4.29 24.00
CA LYS A 175 16.46 3.52 25.21
C LYS A 175 15.38 2.46 24.98
N LEU A 176 14.80 2.39 23.79
CA LEU A 176 13.77 1.38 23.48
C LEU A 176 14.44 0.01 23.37
N PRO A 177 14.09 -0.98 24.20
CA PRO A 177 14.75 -2.28 24.19
C PRO A 177 14.25 -3.13 23.00
N VAL A 178 14.92 -3.01 21.87
CA VAL A 178 14.60 -3.76 20.64
C VAL A 178 15.44 -5.03 20.52
N THR A 179 14.80 -6.20 20.38
CA THR A 179 15.50 -7.49 20.28
C THR A 179 15.79 -7.91 18.84
N LYS A 180 14.90 -7.58 17.89
CA LYS A 180 15.01 -7.85 16.44
C LYS A 180 14.25 -6.79 15.65
N TYR A 181 14.55 -6.68 14.35
CA TYR A 181 13.81 -5.82 13.43
C TYR A 181 13.04 -6.62 12.39
N PHE A 182 11.79 -6.21 12.18
CA PHE A 182 10.87 -6.73 11.18
C PHE A 182 10.31 -5.60 10.34
N LEU A 183 9.84 -5.94 9.15
CA LEU A 183 9.28 -4.98 8.20
C LEU A 183 8.02 -5.54 7.56
N THR A 184 7.00 -4.71 7.44
CA THR A 184 5.82 -5.00 6.65
C THR A 184 5.34 -3.75 5.94
N GLY A 185 4.55 -3.95 4.90
CA GLY A 185 3.81 -2.90 4.23
C GLY A 185 2.66 -3.51 3.47
N TYR A 186 1.70 -2.67 3.09
CA TYR A 186 0.56 -3.08 2.28
C TYR A 186 0.46 -2.25 1.00
N SER A 187 -0.03 -2.86 -0.09
CA SER A 187 -0.15 -2.20 -1.39
C SER A 187 1.19 -1.60 -1.82
N LEU A 188 1.26 -0.32 -2.19
CA LEU A 188 2.51 0.38 -2.50
C LEU A 188 3.56 0.25 -1.38
N GLY A 189 3.17 0.33 -0.11
CA GLY A 189 4.09 0.18 1.02
C GLY A 189 4.71 -1.22 1.10
N ALA A 190 4.03 -2.25 0.57
CA ALA A 190 4.59 -3.59 0.43
C ALA A 190 5.65 -3.65 -0.67
N LEU A 191 5.43 -2.95 -1.79
CA LEU A 191 6.45 -2.80 -2.82
C LEU A 191 7.67 -2.05 -2.26
N ASP A 192 7.45 -0.93 -1.56
CA ASP A 192 8.52 -0.16 -0.91
C ASP A 192 9.29 -1.01 0.11
N ALA A 193 8.58 -1.82 0.92
CA ALA A 193 9.21 -2.74 1.89
C ALA A 193 10.19 -3.73 1.23
N ALA A 194 9.90 -4.20 0.01
CA ALA A 194 10.81 -5.08 -0.73
C ALA A 194 12.11 -4.35 -1.12
N PHE A 195 12.02 -3.10 -1.55
CA PHE A 195 13.19 -2.28 -1.90
C PHE A 195 13.97 -1.84 -0.66
N VAL A 196 13.29 -1.45 0.42
CA VAL A 196 13.90 -1.16 1.72
C VAL A 196 14.68 -2.38 2.24
N SER A 197 14.08 -3.58 2.15
CA SER A 197 14.73 -4.83 2.49
C SER A 197 16.00 -5.08 1.67
N LYS A 198 15.94 -4.85 0.34
CA LYS A 198 17.11 -4.97 -0.54
C LYS A 198 18.21 -3.98 -0.18
N LEU A 199 17.85 -2.73 0.12
CA LEU A 199 18.79 -1.69 0.52
C LEU A 199 19.49 -2.05 1.84
N ASP A 200 18.75 -2.60 2.80
CA ASP A 200 19.26 -3.02 4.10
C ASP A 200 20.31 -4.15 4.02
N GLU A 201 20.31 -4.99 2.97
CA GLU A 201 21.37 -5.99 2.75
C GLU A 201 22.78 -5.36 2.68
N SER A 202 22.85 -4.13 2.15
CA SER A 202 24.08 -3.36 2.02
C SER A 202 24.32 -2.42 3.21
N GLN A 203 23.29 -1.72 3.68
CA GLN A 203 23.40 -0.68 4.70
C GLN A 203 23.38 -1.25 6.13
N ARG A 204 22.71 -2.40 6.33
CA ARG A 204 22.70 -3.23 7.55
C ARG A 204 22.41 -2.48 8.85
N SER A 205 21.63 -1.41 8.79
CA SER A 205 21.17 -0.71 10.00
C SER A 205 20.17 -1.56 10.76
N PHE A 206 19.31 -2.34 10.09
CA PHE A 206 18.28 -3.13 10.75
C PHE A 206 18.57 -4.63 10.70
N ASN A 207 19.16 -5.12 9.61
CA ASN A 207 19.30 -6.55 9.34
C ASN A 207 17.96 -7.27 9.53
N PHE A 208 16.93 -6.82 8.79
CA PHE A 208 15.56 -7.32 8.96
C PHE A 208 15.51 -8.85 8.97
N SER A 209 14.93 -9.43 10.02
CA SER A 209 14.85 -10.88 10.22
C SER A 209 13.75 -11.53 9.38
N ARG A 210 12.61 -10.84 9.22
CA ARG A 210 11.52 -11.19 8.29
C ARG A 210 10.91 -9.94 7.68
N VAL A 211 10.43 -10.07 6.45
CA VAL A 211 9.71 -9.02 5.73
C VAL A 211 8.44 -9.60 5.11
N LEU A 212 7.28 -9.03 5.42
CA LEU A 212 6.00 -9.47 4.85
C LEU A 212 5.46 -8.42 3.88
N LEU A 213 5.13 -8.85 2.66
CA LEU A 213 4.55 -7.99 1.63
C LEU A 213 3.06 -8.31 1.51
N LEU A 214 2.19 -7.38 1.91
CA LEU A 214 0.73 -7.54 1.86
C LEU A 214 0.18 -6.89 0.58
N ASN A 215 -0.42 -7.68 -0.30
CA ASN A 215 -0.99 -7.23 -1.58
C ASN A 215 -0.04 -6.31 -2.41
N PRO A 216 1.27 -6.61 -2.59
CA PRO A 216 2.17 -5.72 -3.32
C PRO A 216 1.79 -5.63 -4.81
N PRO A 217 1.87 -4.43 -5.45
CA PRO A 217 1.86 -4.36 -6.90
C PRO A 217 3.08 -5.09 -7.46
N VAL A 218 2.87 -5.95 -8.46
CA VAL A 218 3.97 -6.62 -9.16
C VAL A 218 4.57 -5.70 -10.21
N ASN A 219 3.71 -5.08 -11.02
CA ASN A 219 4.06 -4.03 -11.97
C ASN A 219 3.35 -2.73 -11.58
N LEU A 220 4.12 -1.77 -11.07
CA LEU A 220 3.55 -0.53 -10.53
C LEU A 220 2.77 0.26 -11.59
N LEU A 221 3.30 0.36 -12.81
CA LEU A 221 2.65 1.07 -13.92
C LEU A 221 1.32 0.41 -14.30
N THR A 222 1.28 -0.92 -14.35
CA THR A 222 0.03 -1.64 -14.61
C THR A 222 -0.99 -1.42 -13.51
N SER A 223 -0.56 -1.47 -12.24
CA SER A 223 -1.45 -1.26 -11.10
C SER A 223 -2.08 0.13 -11.09
N VAL A 224 -1.29 1.20 -11.28
CA VAL A 224 -1.85 2.56 -11.33
C VAL A 224 -2.80 2.76 -12.51
N ARG A 225 -2.50 2.17 -13.67
CA ARG A 225 -3.39 2.24 -14.84
C ARG A 225 -4.68 1.47 -14.65
N ASN A 226 -4.65 0.32 -13.97
CA ASN A 226 -5.86 -0.42 -13.66
C ASN A 226 -6.78 0.40 -12.74
N LEU A 227 -6.21 1.11 -11.76
CA LEU A 227 -6.94 2.01 -10.87
C LEU A 227 -7.52 3.23 -11.60
N ASP A 228 -6.73 3.86 -12.48
CA ASP A 228 -7.21 4.99 -13.30
C ASP A 228 -8.35 4.61 -14.24
N ARG A 229 -8.41 3.37 -14.73
CA ARG A 229 -9.54 2.91 -15.56
C ARG A 229 -10.85 2.80 -14.78
N LEU A 230 -10.80 2.64 -13.45
CA LEU A 230 -12.01 2.50 -12.66
C LEU A 230 -12.89 3.76 -12.71
N VAL A 231 -12.29 4.96 -12.78
CA VAL A 231 -13.04 6.22 -12.93
C VAL A 231 -13.60 6.45 -14.35
N GLN A 232 -13.16 5.67 -15.34
CA GLN A 232 -13.65 5.76 -16.71
C GLN A 232 -14.90 4.88 -16.94
N THR A 233 -15.36 4.18 -15.91
CA THR A 233 -16.48 3.25 -16.00
C THR A 233 -17.80 4.01 -16.15
N GLN A 234 -18.64 3.61 -17.10
CA GLN A 234 -19.96 4.21 -17.29
C GLN A 234 -20.91 3.75 -16.18
N VAL A 235 -21.34 4.68 -15.32
CA VAL A 235 -22.28 4.39 -14.24
C VAL A 235 -23.70 4.77 -14.67
N ASN A 236 -24.60 3.79 -14.69
CA ASN A 236 -26.01 3.98 -15.01
C ASN A 236 -26.66 4.96 -14.02
N GLY A 237 -27.36 5.98 -14.54
CA GLY A 237 -28.02 7.00 -13.72
C GLY A 237 -27.20 8.26 -13.45
N ILE A 238 -25.92 8.29 -13.85
CA ILE A 238 -25.19 9.55 -14.03
C ILE A 238 -25.66 10.20 -15.33
N THR A 239 -25.98 11.50 -15.25
CA THR A 239 -26.40 12.30 -16.40
C THR A 239 -25.74 13.67 -16.31
N ASN A 240 -25.91 14.54 -17.33
CA ASN A 240 -25.41 15.92 -17.27
C ASN A 240 -25.93 16.72 -16.07
N ASN A 241 -27.06 16.31 -15.47
CA ASN A 241 -27.72 17.00 -14.36
C ASN A 241 -27.69 16.20 -13.05
N ARG A 242 -26.98 15.05 -13.01
CA ARG A 242 -26.86 14.23 -11.80
C ARG A 242 -25.48 13.63 -11.70
N THR A 243 -24.74 14.07 -10.69
CA THR A 243 -23.40 13.60 -10.39
C THR A 243 -23.42 12.23 -9.71
N PHE A 244 -22.27 11.57 -9.73
CA PHE A 244 -22.06 10.32 -9.00
C PHE A 244 -22.32 10.44 -7.49
N TYR A 245 -21.86 11.52 -6.87
CA TYR A 245 -22.07 11.75 -5.43
C TYR A 245 -23.55 11.89 -5.09
N GLU A 246 -24.32 12.58 -5.93
CA GLU A 246 -25.79 12.67 -5.78
C GLU A 246 -26.48 11.32 -6.00
N LEU A 247 -25.95 10.47 -6.88
CA LEU A 247 -26.43 9.10 -7.06
C LEU A 247 -26.24 8.27 -5.79
N VAL A 248 -25.01 8.24 -5.25
CA VAL A 248 -24.65 7.52 -4.03
C VAL A 248 -25.43 8.04 -2.82
N LEU A 249 -25.49 9.36 -2.63
CA LEU A 249 -26.23 9.98 -1.54
C LEU A 249 -27.73 9.65 -1.63
N ALA A 250 -28.32 9.68 -2.83
CA ALA A 250 -29.72 9.31 -2.99
C ALA A 250 -29.99 7.82 -2.68
N LYS A 251 -29.04 6.92 -2.95
CA LYS A 251 -29.14 5.50 -2.55
C LYS A 251 -29.07 5.34 -1.05
N LEU A 252 -28.13 6.00 -0.38
CA LEU A 252 -28.04 6.02 1.08
C LEU A 252 -29.32 6.58 1.73
N THR A 253 -29.85 7.69 1.21
CA THR A 253 -31.11 8.28 1.70
C THR A 253 -32.28 7.31 1.56
N ARG A 254 -32.44 6.63 0.41
CA ARG A 254 -33.49 5.63 0.24
C ARG A 254 -33.29 4.42 1.15
N TYR A 255 -32.06 4.00 1.38
CA TYR A 255 -31.74 2.92 2.31
C TYR A 255 -32.20 3.26 3.74
N PHE A 256 -31.85 4.44 4.24
CA PHE A 256 -32.28 4.87 5.59
C PHE A 256 -33.80 5.08 5.69
N GLN A 257 -34.45 5.58 4.63
CA GLN A 257 -35.92 5.67 4.57
C GLN A 257 -36.58 4.29 4.67
N GLN A 258 -35.99 3.26 4.05
CA GLN A 258 -36.51 1.90 4.10
C GLN A 258 -36.20 1.18 5.42
N LYS A 259 -35.02 1.42 6.01
CA LYS A 259 -34.61 0.83 7.30
C LYS A 259 -35.38 1.45 8.49
N GLY A 260 -35.91 2.66 8.32
CA GLY A 260 -36.75 3.34 9.32
C GLY A 260 -35.99 3.92 10.52
N HIS A 261 -34.66 3.79 10.54
CA HIS A 261 -33.76 4.39 11.52
C HIS A 261 -32.36 4.58 10.90
N VAL A 262 -31.59 5.54 11.42
CA VAL A 262 -30.20 5.78 11.03
C VAL A 262 -29.30 5.10 12.06
N ASP A 263 -28.73 3.95 11.71
CA ASP A 263 -27.67 3.30 12.46
C ASP A 263 -26.38 3.36 11.64
N LEU A 264 -25.45 4.23 12.05
CA LEU A 264 -24.14 4.42 11.41
C LEU A 264 -23.09 3.61 12.18
N ASN A 265 -23.27 2.29 12.23
CA ASN A 265 -22.27 1.37 12.78
C ASN A 265 -21.36 0.80 11.68
N GLU A 266 -20.28 0.12 12.07
CA GLU A 266 -19.30 -0.45 11.13
C GLU A 266 -19.90 -1.49 10.16
N ALA A 267 -21.04 -2.11 10.53
CA ALA A 267 -21.78 -3.05 9.68
C ALA A 267 -22.67 -2.37 8.62
N LEU A 268 -22.81 -1.04 8.65
CA LEU A 268 -23.65 -0.27 7.72
C LEU A 268 -23.34 -0.57 6.26
N LEU A 269 -22.06 -0.64 5.89
CA LEU A 269 -21.67 -0.87 4.50
C LEU A 269 -22.04 -2.27 4.02
N PHE A 270 -21.87 -3.29 4.87
CA PHE A 270 -22.27 -4.66 4.57
C PHE A 270 -23.80 -4.75 4.42
N ASP A 271 -24.55 -4.25 5.40
CA ASP A 271 -26.02 -4.21 5.34
C ASP A 271 -26.53 -3.45 4.11
N PHE A 272 -25.88 -2.34 3.77
CA PHE A 272 -26.21 -1.52 2.60
C PHE A 272 -26.02 -2.29 1.29
N GLN A 273 -24.94 -3.07 1.17
CA GLN A 273 -24.69 -3.93 -0.01
C GLN A 273 -25.63 -5.14 -0.09
N GLN A 274 -26.19 -5.60 1.03
CA GLN A 274 -27.25 -6.61 1.04
C GLN A 274 -28.64 -6.04 0.72
N SER A 275 -28.77 -4.71 0.65
CA SER A 275 -30.06 -4.05 0.41
C SER A 275 -30.41 -3.88 -1.08
N PRO A 276 -31.68 -3.58 -1.43
CA PRO A 276 -32.04 -3.19 -2.80
C PRO A 276 -31.36 -1.91 -3.29
N GLN A 277 -30.78 -1.11 -2.38
CA GLN A 277 -30.04 0.12 -2.70
C GLN A 277 -28.53 -0.11 -2.87
N ARG A 278 -28.08 -1.37 -2.89
CA ARG A 278 -26.67 -1.74 -3.08
C ARG A 278 -26.01 -1.05 -4.26
N LEU A 279 -24.69 -0.94 -4.18
CA LEU A 279 -23.91 -0.40 -5.28
C LEU A 279 -23.69 -1.47 -6.34
N SER A 280 -23.75 -1.08 -7.61
CA SER A 280 -23.31 -1.94 -8.70
C SER A 280 -21.78 -2.00 -8.74
N ASN A 281 -21.24 -2.92 -9.53
CA ASN A 281 -19.79 -3.02 -9.74
C ASN A 281 -19.23 -1.73 -10.31
N GLU A 282 -19.95 -1.08 -11.23
CA GLU A 282 -19.55 0.18 -11.85
C GLU A 282 -19.52 1.31 -10.82
N GLU A 283 -20.50 1.38 -9.92
CA GLU A 283 -20.53 2.38 -8.84
C GLU A 283 -19.40 2.14 -7.83
N MET A 284 -19.14 0.88 -7.45
CA MET A 284 -18.04 0.55 -6.54
C MET A 284 -16.67 0.79 -7.19
N ALA A 285 -16.50 0.42 -8.45
CA ALA A 285 -15.31 0.75 -9.23
C ALA A 285 -15.09 2.28 -9.25
N MET A 286 -16.13 3.06 -9.53
CA MET A 286 -16.04 4.52 -9.52
C MET A 286 -15.70 5.08 -8.12
N LEU A 287 -16.23 4.51 -7.02
CA LEU A 287 -15.83 4.89 -5.66
C LEU A 287 -14.33 4.68 -5.43
N ILE A 288 -13.83 3.47 -5.73
CA ILE A 288 -12.42 3.12 -5.56
C ILE A 288 -11.56 4.04 -6.42
N GLY A 289 -11.86 4.15 -7.71
CA GLY A 289 -11.14 4.99 -8.65
C GLY A 289 -11.11 6.46 -8.21
N THR A 290 -12.20 6.99 -7.64
CA THR A 290 -12.26 8.36 -7.14
C THR A 290 -11.30 8.59 -5.98
N SER A 291 -11.21 7.64 -5.04
CA SER A 291 -10.24 7.69 -3.93
C SER A 291 -8.80 7.74 -4.46
N PHE A 292 -8.48 6.92 -5.47
CA PHE A 292 -7.17 6.94 -6.11
C PHE A 292 -6.93 8.21 -6.95
N ARG A 293 -7.96 8.80 -7.54
CA ARG A 293 -7.87 10.10 -8.22
C ARG A 293 -7.51 11.21 -7.25
N PHE A 294 -8.05 11.19 -6.02
CA PHE A 294 -7.64 12.13 -4.98
C PHE A 294 -6.18 11.93 -4.57
N SER A 295 -5.74 10.67 -4.43
CA SER A 295 -4.33 10.37 -4.17
C SER A 295 -3.41 10.89 -5.28
N ALA A 296 -3.77 10.67 -6.55
CA ALA A 296 -3.04 11.21 -7.70
C ALA A 296 -2.98 12.74 -7.69
N ALA A 297 -4.10 13.40 -7.39
CA ALA A 297 -4.18 14.85 -7.29
C ALA A 297 -3.29 15.39 -6.17
N ASP A 298 -3.29 14.77 -4.99
CA ASP A 298 -2.44 15.18 -3.86
C ASP A 298 -0.95 15.00 -4.17
N ILE A 299 -0.59 13.88 -4.81
CA ILE A 299 0.79 13.63 -5.27
C ILE A 299 1.18 14.70 -6.29
N ALA A 300 0.37 14.91 -7.32
CA ALA A 300 0.67 15.85 -8.40
C ALA A 300 0.79 17.28 -7.87
N PHE A 301 -0.15 17.71 -7.01
CA PHE A 301 -0.15 19.04 -6.39
C PHE A 301 1.06 19.25 -5.47
N THR A 302 1.31 18.31 -4.55
CA THR A 302 2.40 18.44 -3.57
C THR A 302 3.76 18.42 -4.29
N SER A 303 3.91 17.52 -5.26
CA SER A 303 5.11 17.43 -6.09
C SER A 303 5.34 18.70 -6.92
N ASP A 304 4.30 19.23 -7.56
CA ASP A 304 4.38 20.46 -8.36
C ASP A 304 4.72 21.68 -7.50
N LEU A 305 4.04 21.85 -6.37
CA LEU A 305 4.22 22.99 -5.47
C LEU A 305 5.64 23.02 -4.89
N ILE A 306 6.08 21.91 -4.32
CA ILE A 306 7.37 21.83 -3.64
C ILE A 306 8.53 22.05 -4.62
N ASN A 307 8.39 21.57 -5.85
CA ASN A 307 9.42 21.68 -6.89
C ASN A 307 9.21 22.89 -7.81
N ARG A 308 8.18 23.71 -7.58
CA ARG A 308 7.82 24.90 -8.37
C ARG A 308 7.74 24.64 -9.88
N ARG A 309 7.10 23.53 -10.28
CA ARG A 309 7.08 23.11 -11.70
C ARG A 309 6.11 23.91 -12.57
N GLY A 310 5.06 24.50 -12.00
CA GLY A 310 4.11 25.34 -12.74
C GLY A 310 2.97 24.59 -13.43
N LEU A 311 2.81 23.28 -13.18
CA LEU A 311 1.76 22.46 -13.79
C LEU A 311 0.39 22.73 -13.16
N ILE A 312 0.35 22.88 -11.83
CA ILE A 312 -0.88 23.10 -11.06
C ILE A 312 -0.83 24.48 -10.39
N THR A 313 0.27 24.80 -9.72
CA THR A 313 0.52 26.05 -9.04
C THR A 313 1.50 26.90 -9.84
N PRO A 314 1.13 28.12 -10.28
CA PRO A 314 2.09 29.01 -10.94
C PRO A 314 3.31 29.27 -10.03
N PRO A 315 4.56 29.23 -10.54
CA PRO A 315 5.77 29.22 -9.70
C PRO A 315 5.91 30.38 -8.72
N ASP A 316 5.42 31.57 -9.10
CA ASP A 316 5.50 32.80 -8.31
C ASP A 316 4.16 33.18 -7.65
N TYR A 317 3.18 32.27 -7.64
CA TYR A 317 1.91 32.55 -6.98
C TYR A 317 2.08 32.50 -5.45
N PRO A 318 1.77 33.57 -4.71
CA PRO A 318 1.91 33.57 -3.26
C PRO A 318 0.87 32.63 -2.64
N ILE A 319 1.34 31.64 -1.87
CA ILE A 319 0.48 30.79 -1.03
C ILE A 319 0.82 31.06 0.43
N ASP A 320 -0.19 31.49 1.18
CA ASP A 320 -0.15 31.71 2.62
C ASP A 320 -1.26 30.92 3.34
N GLN A 321 -1.41 31.12 4.66
CA GLN A 321 -2.44 30.45 5.47
C GLN A 321 -3.87 30.78 5.06
N GLY A 322 -4.13 31.94 4.45
CA GLY A 322 -5.46 32.37 4.01
C GLY A 322 -5.78 32.00 2.56
N THR A 323 -4.80 31.49 1.82
CA THR A 323 -4.94 31.20 0.39
C THR A 323 -5.86 29.99 0.18
N SER A 324 -6.99 30.20 -0.51
CA SER A 324 -7.87 29.11 -0.91
C SER A 324 -7.18 28.20 -1.94
N LEU A 325 -7.04 26.92 -1.60
CA LEU A 325 -6.45 25.91 -2.48
C LEU A 325 -7.46 25.29 -3.47
N SER A 326 -8.75 25.66 -3.41
CA SER A 326 -9.83 24.99 -4.16
C SER A 326 -9.59 24.96 -5.67
N ARG A 327 -9.06 26.04 -6.24
CA ARG A 327 -8.73 26.10 -7.68
C ARG A 327 -7.56 25.20 -8.08
N PHE A 328 -6.57 25.07 -7.19
CA PHE A 328 -5.41 24.21 -7.40
C PHE A 328 -5.82 22.75 -7.26
N PHE A 329 -6.67 22.44 -6.28
CA PHE A 329 -7.27 21.12 -6.14
C PHE A 329 -8.09 20.74 -7.38
N ALA A 330 -8.96 21.63 -7.88
CA ALA A 330 -9.73 21.40 -9.10
C ALA A 330 -8.83 21.14 -10.33
N ARG A 331 -7.70 21.83 -10.42
CA ARG A 331 -6.70 21.58 -11.47
C ARG A 331 -5.96 20.27 -11.26
N ALA A 332 -5.58 19.95 -10.02
CA ALA A 332 -4.90 18.70 -9.67
C ALA A 332 -5.77 17.47 -9.98
N LEU A 333 -7.09 17.55 -9.76
CA LEU A 333 -8.05 16.50 -10.14
C LEU A 333 -8.10 16.20 -11.64
N GLN A 334 -7.61 17.10 -12.50
CA GLN A 334 -7.50 16.85 -13.93
C GLN A 334 -6.22 16.10 -14.31
N CYS A 335 -5.25 16.01 -13.39
CA CYS A 335 -4.00 15.29 -13.58
C CYS A 335 -4.09 13.92 -12.91
N ASP A 336 -4.31 12.89 -13.74
CA ASP A 336 -4.31 11.50 -13.31
C ASP A 336 -2.90 10.92 -13.12
N PHE A 337 -2.76 9.63 -12.83
CA PHE A 337 -1.42 9.06 -12.68
C PHE A 337 -0.64 9.10 -13.99
N ASP A 338 -1.27 8.88 -15.14
CA ASP A 338 -0.59 9.04 -16.43
C ASP A 338 -0.08 10.49 -16.62
N CYS A 339 -0.90 11.51 -16.36
CA CYS A 339 -0.46 12.91 -16.32
C CYS A 339 0.72 13.13 -15.37
N TYR A 340 0.62 12.69 -14.11
CA TYR A 340 1.72 12.81 -13.14
C TYR A 340 3.01 12.13 -13.63
N MET A 341 2.90 10.93 -14.18
CA MET A 341 4.03 10.16 -14.68
C MET A 341 4.73 10.86 -15.84
N TYR A 342 3.97 11.35 -16.82
CA TYR A 342 4.54 11.98 -18.02
C TYR A 342 5.02 13.42 -17.77
N ASP A 343 4.28 14.21 -16.99
CA ASP A 343 4.56 15.64 -16.82
C ASP A 343 5.50 15.94 -15.65
N GLN A 344 5.62 15.04 -14.66
CA GLN A 344 6.45 15.27 -13.47
C GLN A 344 7.51 14.20 -13.23
N LEU A 345 7.11 12.92 -13.09
CA LEU A 345 8.01 11.86 -12.63
C LEU A 345 9.04 11.47 -13.68
N LEU A 346 8.62 11.19 -14.93
CA LEU A 346 9.52 10.79 -16.00
C LEU A 346 10.58 11.88 -16.31
N PRO A 347 10.23 13.17 -16.50
CA PRO A 347 11.23 14.22 -16.71
C PRO A 347 12.16 14.44 -15.52
N PHE A 348 11.69 14.17 -14.30
CA PHE A 348 12.54 14.19 -13.11
C PHE A 348 13.53 13.01 -13.13
N TRP A 349 13.04 11.81 -13.41
CA TRP A 349 13.84 10.58 -13.41
C TRP A 349 14.90 10.57 -14.51
N GLU A 350 14.56 11.01 -15.72
CA GLU A 350 15.52 11.12 -16.84
C GLU A 350 16.70 12.05 -16.50
N ARG A 351 16.40 13.19 -15.85
CA ARG A 351 17.43 14.16 -15.43
C ARG A 351 18.32 13.64 -14.30
N THR A 352 17.77 12.87 -13.36
CA THR A 352 18.48 12.49 -12.13
C THR A 352 19.17 11.13 -12.21
N THR A 353 18.66 10.20 -13.01
CA THR A 353 19.16 8.82 -13.10
C THR A 353 19.78 8.45 -14.44
N LYS A 354 19.73 9.36 -15.43
CA LYS A 354 20.05 9.10 -16.86
C LYS A 354 19.18 8.01 -17.48
N GLY A 355 18.02 7.73 -16.89
CA GLY A 355 16.99 6.90 -17.48
C GLY A 355 16.50 7.47 -18.82
N THR A 356 15.96 6.61 -19.69
CA THR A 356 15.67 6.98 -21.09
C THR A 356 14.24 6.75 -21.55
N SER A 357 13.39 6.10 -20.73
CA SER A 357 11.99 5.84 -21.11
C SER A 357 11.09 5.49 -19.93
N LEU A 358 9.78 5.70 -20.10
CA LEU A 358 8.76 5.23 -19.16
C LEU A 358 8.80 3.71 -18.94
N ALA A 359 9.11 2.93 -19.97
CA ALA A 359 9.20 1.47 -19.86
C ALA A 359 10.31 1.05 -18.90
N GLU A 360 11.45 1.72 -18.96
CA GLU A 360 12.57 1.46 -18.05
C GLU A 360 12.27 1.94 -16.63
N LEU A 361 11.67 3.13 -16.47
CA LEU A 361 11.18 3.60 -15.17
C LEU A 361 10.22 2.58 -14.54
N ALA A 362 9.19 2.17 -15.28
CA ALA A 362 8.21 1.19 -14.82
C ALA A 362 8.88 -0.13 -14.43
N ARG A 363 9.85 -0.60 -15.21
CA ARG A 363 10.59 -1.83 -14.90
C ARG A 363 11.39 -1.68 -13.61
N GLN A 364 12.11 -0.58 -13.41
CA GLN A 364 12.96 -0.35 -12.24
C GLN A 364 12.17 -0.05 -10.95
N SER A 365 10.99 0.54 -11.06
CA SER A 365 10.07 0.81 -9.94
C SER A 365 9.13 -0.35 -9.62
N SER A 366 9.30 -1.52 -10.23
CA SER A 366 8.40 -2.66 -10.05
C SER A 366 9.06 -3.79 -9.27
N LEU A 367 8.25 -4.66 -8.65
CA LEU A 367 8.74 -5.82 -7.90
C LEU A 367 9.60 -6.75 -8.76
N THR A 368 9.33 -6.78 -10.08
CA THR A 368 10.11 -7.51 -11.08
C THR A 368 11.57 -7.08 -11.16
N ALA A 369 11.93 -5.83 -10.82
CA ALA A 369 13.33 -5.39 -10.73
C ALA A 369 14.13 -6.17 -9.68
N LEU A 370 13.46 -6.68 -8.65
CA LEU A 370 14.06 -7.40 -7.53
C LEU A 370 13.95 -8.92 -7.68
N GLU A 371 13.52 -9.46 -8.83
CA GLU A 371 13.22 -10.90 -8.99
C GLU A 371 14.35 -11.81 -8.49
N GLY A 372 15.60 -11.52 -8.85
CA GLY A 372 16.76 -12.31 -8.39
C GLY A 372 16.89 -12.32 -6.86
N TYR A 373 16.87 -11.13 -6.25
CA TYR A 373 16.94 -10.99 -4.79
C TYR A 373 15.77 -11.69 -4.09
N LEU A 374 14.54 -11.50 -4.59
CA LEU A 374 13.34 -12.04 -3.99
C LEU A 374 13.26 -13.57 -4.07
N LYS A 375 13.85 -14.18 -5.11
CA LYS A 375 13.96 -15.65 -5.24
C LYS A 375 14.91 -16.25 -4.22
N GLU A 376 16.05 -15.59 -3.99
CA GLU A 376 17.13 -16.07 -3.14
C GLU A 376 16.87 -15.79 -1.65
N SER A 377 16.15 -14.72 -1.34
CA SER A 377 15.86 -14.31 0.04
C SER A 377 14.79 -15.21 0.67
N ASP A 378 15.14 -15.91 1.75
CA ASP A 378 14.23 -16.77 2.51
C ASP A 378 13.38 -15.99 3.54
N LYS A 379 13.80 -14.77 3.89
CA LYS A 379 13.14 -13.91 4.89
C LYS A 379 11.90 -13.16 4.39
N ILE A 380 11.64 -13.15 3.09
CA ILE A 380 10.56 -12.34 2.49
C ILE A 380 9.36 -13.22 2.14
N GLY A 381 8.21 -12.94 2.75
CA GLY A 381 6.93 -13.57 2.44
C GLY A 381 5.98 -12.63 1.68
N VAL A 382 5.03 -13.22 0.95
CA VAL A 382 3.94 -12.48 0.29
C VAL A 382 2.61 -13.09 0.68
N MET A 383 1.67 -12.22 1.02
CA MET A 383 0.26 -12.55 1.12
C MET A 383 -0.50 -11.72 0.09
N HIS A 384 -1.26 -12.38 -0.79
CA HIS A 384 -1.93 -11.72 -1.91
C HIS A 384 -3.30 -12.35 -2.19
N ASN A 385 -4.16 -11.64 -2.93
CA ASN A 385 -5.49 -12.11 -3.30
C ASN A 385 -5.56 -12.39 -4.80
N ALA A 386 -6.14 -13.53 -5.19
CA ALA A 386 -6.25 -13.93 -6.59
C ALA A 386 -7.18 -13.02 -7.41
N ASP A 387 -8.13 -12.37 -6.74
CA ASP A 387 -9.11 -11.43 -7.28
C ASP A 387 -8.68 -9.95 -7.12
N ASP A 388 -7.41 -9.68 -6.80
CA ASP A 388 -6.92 -8.32 -6.61
C ASP A 388 -6.96 -7.51 -7.92
N LEU A 389 -7.72 -6.42 -7.90
CA LEU A 389 -7.99 -5.55 -9.05
C LEU A 389 -6.76 -4.76 -9.53
N ILE A 390 -5.69 -4.66 -8.73
CA ILE A 390 -4.48 -3.93 -9.13
C ILE A 390 -3.53 -4.77 -9.99
N LEU A 391 -3.78 -6.07 -10.13
CA LEU A 391 -2.89 -6.96 -10.87
C LEU A 391 -3.18 -6.97 -12.38
N GLY A 392 -2.10 -7.15 -13.15
CA GLY A 392 -2.15 -7.40 -14.58
C GLY A 392 -1.99 -8.87 -14.96
N PRO A 393 -2.19 -9.18 -16.25
CA PRO A 393 -1.90 -10.51 -16.78
C PRO A 393 -0.46 -10.95 -16.48
N GLY A 394 -0.31 -12.11 -15.84
CA GLY A 394 0.99 -12.72 -15.53
C GLY A 394 1.55 -12.39 -14.14
N ASP A 395 0.98 -11.44 -13.41
CA ASP A 395 1.49 -11.00 -12.11
C ASP A 395 1.40 -12.09 -11.03
N ILE A 396 0.27 -12.80 -10.93
CA ILE A 396 0.15 -13.98 -10.06
C ILE A 396 1.18 -15.05 -10.45
N GLY A 397 1.42 -15.23 -11.75
CA GLY A 397 2.45 -16.16 -12.24
C GLY A 397 3.85 -15.76 -11.81
N PHE A 398 4.17 -14.45 -11.82
CA PHE A 398 5.41 -13.93 -11.28
C PHE A 398 5.53 -14.21 -9.78
N LEU A 399 4.51 -13.87 -8.98
CA LEU A 399 4.53 -14.12 -7.53
C LEU A 399 4.79 -15.59 -7.20
N ARG A 400 4.10 -16.52 -7.88
CA ARG A 400 4.30 -17.97 -7.69
C ARG A 400 5.72 -18.41 -7.99
N ARG A 401 6.29 -17.97 -9.13
CA ARG A 401 7.65 -18.36 -9.55
C ARG A 401 8.74 -17.74 -8.68
N THR A 402 8.48 -16.58 -8.09
CA THR A 402 9.45 -15.82 -7.29
C THR A 402 9.46 -16.29 -5.83
N PHE A 403 8.29 -16.48 -5.23
CA PHE A 403 8.18 -16.74 -3.78
C PHE A 403 7.96 -18.22 -3.44
N GLY A 404 7.38 -19.03 -4.34
CA GLY A 404 7.07 -20.44 -4.07
C GLY A 404 6.29 -20.58 -2.77
N LYS A 405 6.75 -21.44 -1.84
CA LYS A 405 6.19 -21.63 -0.48
C LYS A 405 6.05 -20.36 0.37
N ARG A 406 6.76 -19.27 0.03
CA ARG A 406 6.67 -17.99 0.73
C ARG A 406 5.51 -17.12 0.24
N LEU A 407 4.77 -17.57 -0.77
CA LEU A 407 3.50 -16.96 -1.19
C LEU A 407 2.34 -17.70 -0.55
N THR A 408 1.49 -16.97 0.15
CA THR A 408 0.11 -17.36 0.45
C THR A 408 -0.81 -16.60 -0.51
N LEU A 409 -1.56 -17.34 -1.32
CA LEU A 409 -2.54 -16.78 -2.23
C LEU A 409 -3.95 -17.10 -1.75
N TYR A 410 -4.66 -16.07 -1.31
CA TYR A 410 -6.06 -16.16 -0.95
C TYR A 410 -6.93 -16.07 -2.21
N PRO A 411 -8.04 -16.82 -2.30
CA PRO A 411 -8.89 -16.82 -3.48
C PRO A 411 -9.72 -15.53 -3.60
N LEU A 412 -10.02 -14.89 -2.46
CA LEU A 412 -10.92 -13.73 -2.35
C LEU A 412 -10.36 -12.68 -1.40
N GLY A 413 -10.69 -11.43 -1.66
CA GLY A 413 -10.36 -10.31 -0.77
C GLY A 413 -10.17 -8.98 -1.47
N GLY A 414 -10.26 -8.94 -2.81
CA GLY A 414 -9.98 -7.74 -3.59
C GLY A 414 -8.61 -7.16 -3.23
N HIS A 415 -8.49 -5.83 -3.22
CA HIS A 415 -7.26 -5.18 -2.80
C HIS A 415 -7.29 -4.87 -1.30
N CYS A 416 -6.54 -5.64 -0.51
CA CYS A 416 -6.41 -5.48 0.95
C CYS A 416 -7.70 -5.65 1.79
N GLY A 417 -8.82 -6.08 1.20
CA GLY A 417 -10.12 -6.16 1.88
C GLY A 417 -10.22 -7.24 2.95
N ASN A 418 -9.37 -8.25 2.89
CA ASN A 418 -9.35 -9.39 3.81
C ASN A 418 -8.20 -9.31 4.84
N LEU A 419 -7.47 -8.19 4.93
CA LEU A 419 -6.33 -8.08 5.86
C LEU A 419 -6.75 -8.27 7.32
N ASN A 420 -7.94 -7.77 7.69
CA ASN A 420 -8.52 -7.93 9.02
C ASN A 420 -9.38 -9.18 9.17
N TYR A 421 -9.37 -10.10 8.20
CA TYR A 421 -9.98 -11.40 8.40
C TYR A 421 -9.15 -12.22 9.38
N ARG A 422 -9.76 -12.78 10.42
CA ARG A 422 -9.03 -13.47 11.50
C ARG A 422 -8.09 -14.57 11.02
N VAL A 423 -8.47 -15.32 9.98
CA VAL A 423 -7.57 -16.33 9.36
C VAL A 423 -6.32 -15.68 8.77
N ASN A 424 -6.47 -14.54 8.12
CA ASN A 424 -5.35 -13.80 7.53
C ASN A 424 -4.50 -13.13 8.61
N ALA A 425 -5.15 -12.61 9.67
CA ALA A 425 -4.48 -12.07 10.84
C ALA A 425 -3.57 -13.12 11.50
N ASP A 426 -4.10 -14.32 11.73
CA ASP A 426 -3.34 -15.44 12.30
C ASP A 426 -2.17 -15.83 11.39
N ALA A 427 -2.37 -15.88 10.07
CA ALA A 427 -1.30 -16.14 9.11
C ALA A 427 -0.20 -15.07 9.14
N MET A 428 -0.56 -13.78 9.26
CA MET A 428 0.41 -12.68 9.42
C MET A 428 1.25 -12.84 10.69
N LEU A 429 0.60 -13.15 11.82
CA LEU A 429 1.30 -13.38 13.09
C LEU A 429 2.21 -14.61 13.03
N GLU A 430 1.73 -15.71 12.44
CA GLU A 430 2.49 -16.95 12.29
C GLU A 430 3.76 -16.75 11.44
N PHE A 431 3.69 -15.93 10.38
CA PHE A 431 4.83 -15.61 9.55
C PHE A 431 5.99 -14.99 10.35
N PHE A 432 5.68 -14.03 11.23
CA PHE A 432 6.70 -13.35 12.04
C PHE A 432 7.15 -14.17 13.26
N ALA A 433 6.27 -14.98 13.85
CA ALA A 433 6.62 -15.85 14.98
C ALA A 433 7.71 -16.89 14.64
N ARG A 434 7.89 -17.22 13.36
CA ARG A 434 8.92 -18.15 12.84
C ARG A 434 10.26 -17.45 12.50
N GLY A 435 10.46 -16.21 12.93
CA GLY A 435 11.56 -15.30 12.53
C GLY A 435 12.59 -14.94 13.59
#